data_AF-A0A1F7BE14-F1
#
_entry.id   AF-A0A1F7BE14-F1
#
_cell.length_a   1.000
_cell.length_b   1.000
_cell.length_c   1.000
_cell.angle_alpha   90.00
_cell.angle_beta   90.00
_cell.angle_gamma   90.00
#
_symmetry.space_group_name_H-M   'P 1'
#
loop_
_entity.id
_entity.type
_entity.pdbx_description
1 polymer ?
#
loop_
_entity_poly.entity_id
_entity_poly.type
_entity_poly.pdbx_seq_one_letter_code
_entity_poly.pdbx_strand_id
1 'polypeptide(L)'
;MVILLASCQNLETKRKLLHQFPEQQASPDAAVLTDDAVMKTFVQMNGPVATMEALTAASHAAGQDCHNRAHELGRMSYEEFGSEIFKLVLPECHSGFYHGAIEAFFHKNGTDGLRANLSTICIDGLNGFFTHQCLHGIGHGLMAWSDYDLPAALEYCNLLPTGSGQSSCRTGAFMENIVGSLDNSPEAKRRGHISKFVSDNPQYPCTIVKDEYKNDCYFLQTDRMATLSKTGFEGVARECEKAPDRYQSSCFASMGRTIGGQMRGKPAEAIRNCQFAQANKHRIQCILGAGQDTFWDKHGEDLALEFCALVPADEGKEDCYDTIIGRSRAILTPEDQPHFCSRLPTEYQSACMVSA
;
A
#
# COMPACT_ATOMS: atom_id res chain seq x y z
N MET A 1 -6.15 16.69 6.83
CA MET A 1 -5.70 15.76 7.89
C MET A 1 -4.39 15.15 7.44
N VAL A 2 -3.27 15.53 8.05
CA VAL A 2 -1.94 15.12 7.61
C VAL A 2 -1.21 14.61 8.84
N ILE A 3 -0.70 13.39 8.82
CA ILE A 3 -0.11 12.77 10.01
C ILE A 3 1.17 13.51 10.45
N LEU A 4 1.84 14.19 9.52
CA LEU A 4 2.97 15.09 9.83
C LEU A 4 2.56 16.43 10.47
N LEU A 5 1.29 16.84 10.34
CA LEU A 5 0.77 17.98 11.11
C LEU A 5 0.49 17.62 12.57
N ALA A 6 0.51 16.33 12.94
CA ALA A 6 0.34 15.84 14.30
C ALA A 6 1.68 15.49 14.98
N SER A 7 2.70 15.04 14.22
CA SER A 7 4.05 14.79 14.76
C SER A 7 4.94 16.05 14.84
N CYS A 8 4.58 17.14 14.14
CA CYS A 8 5.16 18.45 14.41
C CYS A 8 4.70 18.95 15.78
N GLN A 9 5.48 18.66 16.83
CA GLN A 9 5.31 19.27 18.17
C GLN A 9 5.34 20.81 18.12
N ASN A 10 5.90 21.39 17.04
CA ASN A 10 5.98 22.83 16.82
C ASN A 10 4.94 23.31 15.79
N LEU A 11 3.93 24.03 16.27
CA LEU A 11 2.91 24.72 15.48
C LEU A 11 3.48 25.71 14.45
N GLU A 12 4.67 26.27 14.67
CA GLU A 12 5.32 27.19 13.72
C GLU A 12 5.91 26.44 12.52
N THR A 13 6.48 25.25 12.74
CA THR A 13 6.96 24.35 11.68
C THR A 13 5.79 23.83 10.86
N LYS A 14 4.71 23.44 11.54
CA LYS A 14 3.42 23.09 10.93
C LYS A 14 2.92 24.21 10.01
N ARG A 15 2.89 25.45 10.51
CA ARG A 15 2.43 26.62 9.74
C ARG A 15 3.35 26.97 8.56
N LYS A 16 4.67 26.82 8.72
CA LYS A 16 5.65 27.03 7.63
C LYS A 16 5.53 25.98 6.53
N LEU A 17 5.33 24.71 6.89
CA LEU A 17 5.06 23.63 5.94
C LEU A 17 3.76 23.86 5.18
N LEU A 18 2.69 24.27 5.88
CA LEU A 18 1.41 24.59 5.24
C LEU A 18 1.50 25.80 4.31
N HIS A 19 2.32 26.81 4.63
CA HIS A 19 2.54 27.96 3.75
C HIS A 19 3.28 27.63 2.44
N GLN A 20 3.94 26.48 2.33
CA GLN A 20 4.62 26.05 1.09
C GLN A 20 3.66 25.50 0.04
N PHE A 21 2.44 25.14 0.44
CA PHE A 21 1.44 24.55 -0.44
C PHE A 21 0.17 25.42 -0.44
N PRO A 22 -0.50 25.63 -1.58
CA PRO A 22 -1.84 26.22 -1.55
C PRO A 22 -2.76 25.36 -0.65
N GLU A 23 -3.65 26.00 0.11
CA GLU A 23 -4.64 25.32 0.99
C GLU A 23 -6.03 25.94 0.79
N GLN A 24 -6.53 25.88 -0.45
CA GLN A 24 -7.91 26.24 -0.72
C GLN A 24 -8.81 25.01 -0.54
N GLN A 25 -9.96 25.22 0.10
CA GLN A 25 -10.93 24.14 0.31
C GLN A 25 -11.49 23.72 -1.04
N ALA A 26 -11.13 22.53 -1.48
CA ALA A 26 -11.53 21.98 -2.76
C ALA A 26 -12.85 21.21 -2.62
N SER A 27 -13.83 21.50 -3.47
CA SER A 27 -15.01 20.64 -3.59
C SER A 27 -14.60 19.34 -4.29
N PRO A 28 -15.09 18.17 -3.83
CA PRO A 28 -14.84 16.91 -4.53
C PRO A 28 -15.33 17.01 -5.98
N ASP A 29 -14.41 16.88 -6.93
CA ASP A 29 -14.72 16.76 -8.35
C ASP A 29 -14.40 15.33 -8.78
N ALA A 30 -15.42 14.59 -9.21
CA ALA A 30 -15.26 13.21 -9.66
C ALA A 30 -14.31 13.10 -10.85
N ALA A 31 -14.13 14.17 -11.64
CA ALA A 31 -13.16 14.20 -12.73
C ALA A 31 -11.71 14.07 -12.24
N VAL A 32 -11.41 14.41 -10.97
CA VAL A 32 -10.09 14.15 -10.38
C VAL A 32 -9.76 12.66 -10.39
N LEU A 33 -10.75 11.74 -10.41
CA LEU A 33 -10.49 10.30 -10.50
C LEU A 33 -10.02 9.83 -11.89
N THR A 34 -10.26 10.60 -12.95
CA THR A 34 -10.13 10.11 -14.33
C THR A 34 -9.42 11.07 -15.30
N ASP A 35 -9.26 12.35 -14.96
CA ASP A 35 -8.73 13.38 -15.85
C ASP A 35 -7.47 14.05 -15.28
N ASP A 36 -6.32 13.79 -15.91
CA ASP A 36 -5.01 14.33 -15.54
C ASP A 36 -4.94 15.85 -15.55
N ALA A 37 -5.59 16.49 -16.52
CA ALA A 37 -5.56 17.94 -16.65
C ALA A 37 -6.35 18.60 -15.51
N VAL A 38 -7.48 17.98 -15.13
CA VAL A 38 -8.25 18.41 -13.97
C VAL A 38 -7.45 18.23 -12.69
N MET A 39 -6.85 17.05 -12.46
CA MET A 39 -6.03 16.80 -11.28
C MET A 39 -4.85 17.78 -11.19
N LYS A 40 -4.13 18.00 -12.29
CA LYS A 40 -3.01 18.96 -12.33
C LYS A 40 -3.47 20.37 -11.96
N THR A 41 -4.61 20.80 -12.47
CA THR A 41 -5.20 22.10 -12.13
C THR A 41 -5.53 22.19 -10.63
N PHE A 42 -6.12 21.13 -10.07
CA PHE A 42 -6.41 21.05 -8.64
C PHE A 42 -5.15 21.13 -7.78
N VAL A 43 -4.07 20.41 -8.14
CA VAL A 43 -2.79 20.47 -7.44
C VAL A 43 -2.25 21.89 -7.41
N GLN A 44 -2.27 22.58 -8.55
CA GLN A 44 -1.72 23.93 -8.68
C GLN A 44 -2.56 24.98 -7.92
N MET A 45 -3.87 24.82 -7.89
CA MET A 45 -4.78 25.76 -7.23
C MET A 45 -4.91 25.52 -5.72
N ASN A 46 -4.99 24.25 -5.31
CA ASN A 46 -5.42 23.86 -3.97
C ASN A 46 -4.34 23.10 -3.19
N GLY A 47 -3.22 22.78 -3.82
CA GLY A 47 -2.12 22.02 -3.23
C GLY A 47 -2.36 20.52 -3.18
N PRO A 48 -1.31 19.74 -2.86
CA PRO A 48 -1.35 18.27 -2.85
C PRO A 48 -2.28 17.69 -1.79
N VAL A 49 -2.32 18.29 -0.59
CA VAL A 49 -3.13 17.79 0.54
C VAL A 49 -4.62 17.89 0.23
N ALA A 50 -5.11 19.08 -0.15
CA ALA A 50 -6.53 19.26 -0.48
C ALA A 50 -6.94 18.42 -1.70
N THR A 51 -6.02 18.23 -2.65
CA THR A 51 -6.28 17.38 -3.83
C THR A 51 -6.38 15.90 -3.43
N MET A 52 -5.56 15.42 -2.49
CA MET A 52 -5.64 14.06 -1.96
C MET A 52 -6.95 13.83 -1.18
N GLU A 53 -7.37 14.81 -0.39
CA GLU A 53 -8.66 14.77 0.32
C GLU A 53 -9.83 14.69 -0.67
N ALA A 54 -9.82 15.52 -1.72
CA ALA A 54 -10.84 15.49 -2.78
C ALA A 54 -10.84 14.16 -3.55
N LEU A 55 -9.67 13.63 -3.88
CA LEU A 55 -9.50 12.34 -4.56
C LEU A 55 -10.09 11.19 -3.72
N THR A 56 -9.73 11.14 -2.44
CA THR A 56 -10.19 10.10 -1.51
C THR A 56 -11.70 10.17 -1.32
N ALA A 57 -12.25 11.37 -1.13
CA ALA A 57 -13.69 11.58 -1.00
C ALA A 57 -14.46 11.14 -2.27
N ALA A 58 -13.96 11.50 -3.45
CA ALA A 58 -14.56 11.10 -4.72
C ALA A 58 -14.52 9.58 -4.90
N SER A 59 -13.38 8.94 -4.58
CA SER A 59 -13.20 7.49 -4.65
C SER A 59 -14.16 6.74 -3.73
N HIS A 60 -14.31 7.19 -2.48
CA HIS A 60 -15.25 6.62 -1.53
C HIS A 60 -16.69 6.75 -2.02
N ALA A 61 -17.07 7.93 -2.54
CA ALA A 61 -18.41 8.15 -3.08
C ALA A 61 -18.70 7.28 -4.31
N ALA A 62 -17.70 7.00 -5.13
CA ALA A 62 -17.82 6.17 -6.33
C ALA A 62 -17.65 4.67 -6.06
N GLY A 63 -17.16 4.28 -4.89
CA GLY A 63 -16.77 2.89 -4.58
C GLY A 63 -15.65 2.38 -5.48
N GLN A 64 -14.73 3.26 -5.89
CA GLN A 64 -13.63 2.95 -6.82
C GLN A 64 -12.29 2.92 -6.09
N ASP A 65 -11.37 2.06 -6.53
CA ASP A 65 -9.99 2.12 -6.05
C ASP A 65 -9.32 3.45 -6.45
N CYS A 66 -8.52 4.01 -5.55
CA CYS A 66 -7.82 5.28 -5.76
C CYS A 66 -6.30 5.16 -5.74
N HIS A 67 -5.73 3.96 -5.60
CA HIS A 67 -4.29 3.79 -5.40
C HIS A 67 -3.49 4.35 -6.57
N ASN A 68 -3.75 3.86 -7.80
CA ASN A 68 -3.04 4.29 -9.00
C ASN A 68 -3.24 5.79 -9.26
N ARG A 69 -4.44 6.30 -8.95
CA ARG A 69 -4.73 7.72 -9.13
C ARG A 69 -4.00 8.61 -8.11
N ALA A 70 -3.77 8.09 -6.91
CA ALA A 70 -2.94 8.76 -5.92
C ALA A 70 -1.46 8.78 -6.37
N HIS A 71 -0.95 7.76 -7.06
CA HIS A 71 0.39 7.83 -7.67
C HIS A 71 0.52 8.97 -8.66
N GLU A 72 -0.46 9.13 -9.55
CA GLU A 72 -0.49 10.25 -10.51
C GLU A 72 -0.43 11.60 -9.80
N LEU A 73 -1.24 11.77 -8.74
CA LEU A 73 -1.20 12.96 -7.91
C LEU A 73 0.18 13.19 -7.29
N GLY A 74 0.80 12.13 -6.77
CA GLY A 74 2.16 12.15 -6.21
C GLY A 74 3.21 12.62 -7.20
N ARG A 75 3.20 12.04 -8.42
CA ARG A 75 4.10 12.40 -9.52
C ARG A 75 3.95 13.89 -9.88
N MET A 76 2.72 14.33 -10.14
CA MET A 76 2.43 15.73 -10.49
C MET A 76 2.86 16.69 -9.38
N SER A 77 2.67 16.29 -8.11
CA SER A 77 3.06 17.11 -6.96
C SER A 77 4.57 17.22 -6.81
N TYR A 78 5.32 16.15 -7.06
CA TYR A 78 6.79 16.22 -7.07
C TYR A 78 7.32 17.06 -8.24
N GLU A 79 6.70 16.98 -9.42
CA GLU A 79 7.06 17.81 -10.56
C GLU A 79 6.87 19.32 -10.26
N GLU A 80 5.80 19.66 -9.55
CA GLU A 80 5.46 21.05 -9.20
C GLU A 80 6.28 21.57 -8.01
N PHE A 81 6.39 20.80 -6.93
CA PHE A 81 6.93 21.27 -5.64
C PHE A 81 8.29 20.66 -5.25
N GLY A 82 8.80 19.69 -6.02
CA GLY A 82 10.07 19.02 -5.75
C GLY A 82 10.06 18.20 -4.45
N SER A 83 11.24 17.92 -3.90
CA SER A 83 11.43 17.04 -2.74
C SER A 83 10.71 17.46 -1.45
N GLU A 84 10.18 18.69 -1.39
CA GLU A 84 9.39 19.15 -0.25
C GLU A 84 8.10 18.31 -0.06
N ILE A 85 7.57 17.67 -1.12
CA ILE A 85 6.39 16.80 -1.00
C ILE A 85 6.63 15.59 -0.08
N PHE A 86 7.88 15.19 0.14
CA PHE A 86 8.19 14.02 0.98
C PHE A 86 7.98 14.32 2.45
N LYS A 87 7.72 15.58 2.81
CA LYS A 87 7.28 16.01 4.15
C LYS A 87 5.77 15.85 4.34
N LEU A 88 5.03 15.38 3.33
CA LEU A 88 3.61 15.07 3.43
C LEU A 88 3.46 13.57 3.67
N VAL A 89 2.85 13.20 4.81
CA VAL A 89 2.46 11.82 5.10
C VAL A 89 0.97 11.69 4.83
N LEU A 90 0.66 11.08 3.70
CA LEU A 90 -0.70 10.86 3.18
C LEU A 90 -0.90 9.35 2.98
N PRO A 91 -1.34 8.61 4.02
CA PRO A 91 -1.52 7.15 3.93
C PRO A 91 -2.73 6.73 3.10
N GLU A 92 -3.65 7.64 2.81
CA GLU A 92 -4.87 7.40 2.04
C GLU A 92 -4.52 6.75 0.69
N CYS A 93 -5.45 5.94 0.17
CA CYS A 93 -5.23 5.19 -1.08
C CYS A 93 -3.94 4.35 -1.03
N HIS A 94 -3.64 3.72 0.12
CA HIS A 94 -2.45 2.90 0.36
C HIS A 94 -1.14 3.63 0.06
N SER A 95 -1.01 4.88 0.53
CA SER A 95 0.19 5.72 0.33
C SER A 95 0.57 5.96 -1.14
N GLY A 96 -0.39 5.83 -2.07
CA GLY A 96 -0.12 5.97 -3.49
C GLY A 96 0.49 7.33 -3.86
N PHE A 97 0.06 8.42 -3.21
CA PHE A 97 0.69 9.75 -3.34
C PHE A 97 2.20 9.70 -3.13
N TYR A 98 2.61 9.04 -2.06
CA TYR A 98 4.00 8.98 -1.68
C TYR A 98 4.79 8.12 -2.67
N HIS A 99 4.23 6.97 -3.10
CA HIS A 99 4.86 6.10 -4.08
C HIS A 99 5.10 6.82 -5.42
N GLY A 100 4.07 7.48 -5.98
CA GLY A 100 4.21 8.22 -7.23
C GLY A 100 5.20 9.38 -7.12
N ALA A 101 5.27 10.06 -5.98
CA ALA A 101 6.28 11.09 -5.77
C ALA A 101 7.71 10.53 -5.79
N ILE A 102 7.91 9.31 -5.27
CA ILE A 102 9.19 8.58 -5.33
C ILE A 102 9.52 8.17 -6.78
N GLU A 103 8.55 7.73 -7.56
CA GLU A 103 8.73 7.44 -9.00
C GLU A 103 9.26 8.67 -9.74
N ALA A 104 8.63 9.83 -9.55
CA ALA A 104 9.07 11.07 -10.20
C ALA A 104 10.45 11.54 -9.70
N PHE A 105 10.77 11.29 -8.42
CA PHE A 105 12.12 11.53 -7.89
C PHE A 105 13.17 10.70 -8.61
N PHE A 106 12.97 9.40 -8.75
CA PHE A 106 13.94 8.54 -9.44
C PHE A 106 14.01 8.84 -10.93
N HIS A 107 12.90 9.12 -11.59
CA HIS A 107 12.90 9.56 -12.99
C HIS A 107 13.78 10.81 -13.20
N LYS A 108 13.77 11.76 -12.26
CA LYS A 108 14.56 13.00 -12.35
C LYS A 108 16.02 12.83 -11.93
N ASN A 109 16.29 12.10 -10.86
CA ASN A 109 17.60 12.09 -10.19
C ASN A 109 18.39 10.80 -10.37
N GLY A 110 17.75 9.73 -10.82
CA GLY A 110 18.32 8.40 -10.87
C GLY A 110 18.61 7.78 -9.50
N THR A 111 19.40 6.71 -9.50
CA THR A 111 19.72 5.91 -8.30
C THR A 111 21.06 6.26 -7.66
N ASP A 112 21.79 7.23 -8.22
CA ASP A 112 23.06 7.68 -7.68
C ASP A 112 22.89 8.21 -6.27
N GLY A 113 23.66 7.65 -5.33
CA GLY A 113 23.56 8.02 -3.92
C GLY A 113 22.26 7.57 -3.24
N LEU A 114 21.57 6.52 -3.73
CA LEU A 114 20.33 5.97 -3.15
C LEU A 114 20.33 5.98 -1.62
N ARG A 115 21.39 5.44 -0.99
CA ARG A 115 21.54 5.43 0.48
C ARG A 115 21.54 6.82 1.10
N ALA A 116 22.24 7.77 0.50
CA ALA A 116 22.31 9.15 0.98
C ALA A 116 20.98 9.90 0.76
N ASN A 117 20.23 9.54 -0.28
CA ASN A 117 18.93 10.13 -0.58
C ASN A 117 17.80 9.59 0.31
N LEU A 118 18.02 8.51 1.08
CA LEU A 118 16.98 7.95 1.95
C LEU A 118 16.45 8.95 2.97
N SER A 119 17.29 9.80 3.55
CA SER A 119 16.83 10.83 4.49
C SER A 119 16.06 11.98 3.82
N THR A 120 16.20 12.12 2.50
CA THR A 120 15.42 13.08 1.70
C THR A 120 14.08 12.48 1.31
N ILE A 121 14.07 11.20 0.93
CA ILE A 121 12.89 10.50 0.43
C ILE A 121 12.01 10.04 1.59
N CYS A 122 12.58 9.36 2.57
CA CYS A 122 11.89 8.81 3.74
C CYS A 122 12.03 9.72 4.95
N ILE A 123 10.91 10.02 5.60
CA ILE A 123 10.92 10.73 6.88
C ILE A 123 11.40 9.80 7.98
N ASP A 124 12.43 10.24 8.72
CA ASP A 124 12.93 9.55 9.90
C ASP A 124 12.02 9.73 11.12
N GLY A 125 12.00 8.74 12.02
CA GLY A 125 11.38 8.87 13.34
C GLY A 125 9.84 8.76 13.37
N LEU A 126 9.21 8.31 12.29
CA LEU A 126 7.79 7.91 12.30
C LEU A 126 7.63 6.54 13.00
N ASN A 127 7.09 5.54 12.31
CA ASN A 127 6.93 4.18 12.82
C ASN A 127 7.14 3.17 11.69
N GLY A 128 7.17 1.88 12.04
CA GLY A 128 7.43 0.79 11.08
C GLY A 128 6.45 0.73 9.91
N PHE A 129 5.20 1.19 10.07
CA PHE A 129 4.24 1.25 8.97
C PHE A 129 4.65 2.28 7.92
N PHE A 130 4.91 3.53 8.31
CA PHE A 130 5.32 4.56 7.36
C PHE A 130 6.71 4.31 6.78
N THR A 131 7.63 3.74 7.57
CA THR A 131 8.93 3.28 7.04
C THR A 131 8.72 2.20 5.98
N HIS A 132 7.82 1.24 6.21
CA HIS A 132 7.46 0.25 5.20
C HIS A 132 6.89 0.91 3.94
N GLN A 133 5.93 1.84 4.06
CA GLN A 133 5.36 2.55 2.89
C GLN A 133 6.43 3.29 2.08
N CYS A 134 7.34 4.01 2.75
CA CYS A 134 8.41 4.70 2.03
C CYS A 134 9.30 3.73 1.25
N LEU A 135 9.82 2.71 1.94
CA LEU A 135 10.75 1.76 1.33
C LEU A 135 10.05 0.91 0.26
N HIS A 136 8.76 0.63 0.42
CA HIS A 136 7.92 0.03 -0.61
C HIS A 136 7.83 0.94 -1.84
N GLY A 137 7.49 2.22 -1.68
CA GLY A 137 7.48 3.19 -2.78
C GLY A 137 8.83 3.34 -3.49
N ILE A 138 9.96 3.17 -2.78
CA ILE A 138 11.28 3.08 -3.43
C ILE A 138 11.35 1.89 -4.41
N GLY A 139 10.77 0.74 -4.05
CA GLY A 139 10.66 -0.40 -4.97
C GLY A 139 9.94 -0.07 -6.27
N HIS A 140 8.84 0.69 -6.20
CA HIS A 140 8.10 1.16 -7.38
C HIS A 140 8.97 2.08 -8.24
N GLY A 141 9.56 3.11 -7.63
CA GLY A 141 10.43 4.05 -8.34
C GLY A 141 11.67 3.40 -8.94
N LEU A 142 12.23 2.36 -8.31
CA LEU A 142 13.34 1.58 -8.85
C LEU A 142 12.94 0.76 -10.07
N MET A 143 11.74 0.17 -10.09
CA MET A 143 11.20 -0.52 -11.26
C MET A 143 11.00 0.44 -12.43
N ALA A 144 10.41 1.61 -12.17
CA ALA A 144 10.23 2.64 -13.19
C ALA A 144 11.58 3.15 -13.73
N TRP A 145 12.57 3.33 -12.85
CA TRP A 145 13.93 3.77 -13.23
C TRP A 145 14.72 2.73 -14.01
N SER A 146 14.62 1.45 -13.64
CA SER A 146 15.35 0.36 -14.29
C SER A 146 14.71 -0.11 -15.60
N ASP A 147 13.78 0.65 -16.18
CA ASP A 147 13.02 0.27 -17.38
C ASP A 147 12.33 -1.09 -17.22
N TYR A 148 11.77 -1.31 -16.02
CA TYR A 148 11.12 -2.55 -15.60
C TYR A 148 12.02 -3.80 -15.68
N ASP A 149 13.33 -3.62 -15.58
CA ASP A 149 14.27 -4.70 -15.28
C ASP A 149 14.16 -5.06 -13.80
N LEU A 150 13.35 -6.09 -13.51
CA LEU A 150 13.09 -6.58 -12.16
C LEU A 150 14.38 -7.07 -11.45
N PRO A 151 15.25 -7.90 -12.05
CA PRO A 151 16.55 -8.23 -11.45
C PRO A 151 17.35 -6.99 -11.04
N ALA A 152 17.45 -5.97 -11.89
CA ALA A 152 18.18 -4.75 -11.56
C ALA A 152 17.54 -4.00 -10.37
N ALA A 153 16.21 -3.86 -10.35
CA ALA A 153 15.49 -3.24 -9.24
C ALA A 153 15.72 -3.97 -7.91
N LEU A 154 15.71 -5.30 -7.92
CA LEU A 154 15.96 -6.11 -6.73
C LEU A 154 17.40 -5.95 -6.20
N GLU A 155 18.39 -5.80 -7.08
CA GLU A 155 19.77 -5.51 -6.67
C GLU A 155 19.91 -4.11 -6.05
N TYR A 156 19.17 -3.10 -6.55
CA TYR A 156 19.12 -1.79 -5.89
C TYR A 156 18.49 -1.87 -4.49
N CYS A 157 17.44 -2.68 -4.31
CA CYS A 157 16.84 -2.90 -2.99
C CYS A 157 17.85 -3.48 -1.97
N ASN A 158 18.86 -4.26 -2.42
CA ASN A 158 19.91 -4.77 -1.52
C ASN A 158 20.82 -3.68 -0.97
N LEU A 159 20.85 -2.49 -1.58
CA LEU A 159 21.59 -1.35 -1.06
C LEU A 159 20.91 -0.78 0.20
N LEU A 160 19.64 -1.05 0.45
CA LEU A 160 18.93 -0.52 1.62
C LEU A 160 19.34 -1.23 2.92
N PRO A 161 19.07 -0.64 4.10
CA PRO A 161 19.30 -1.29 5.39
C PRO A 161 18.69 -2.70 5.45
N THR A 162 19.47 -3.66 5.95
CA THR A 162 19.12 -5.10 5.97
C THR A 162 17.83 -5.39 6.73
N GLY A 163 17.16 -6.51 6.40
CA GLY A 163 15.96 -6.96 7.09
C GLY A 163 14.67 -6.39 6.49
N SER A 164 13.81 -5.81 7.32
CA SER A 164 12.50 -5.29 6.91
C SER A 164 12.58 -4.21 5.82
N GLY A 165 13.66 -3.44 5.79
CA GLY A 165 13.83 -2.38 4.79
C GLY A 165 14.00 -2.91 3.36
N GLN A 166 14.86 -3.91 3.17
CA GLN A 166 15.04 -4.54 1.86
C GLN A 166 13.77 -5.30 1.43
N SER A 167 13.12 -6.02 2.34
CA SER A 167 11.87 -6.72 2.05
C SER A 167 10.77 -5.75 1.59
N SER A 168 10.60 -4.62 2.30
CA SER A 168 9.65 -3.57 1.90
C SER A 168 9.91 -3.09 0.47
N CYS A 169 11.16 -2.77 0.12
CA CYS A 169 11.51 -2.39 -1.24
C CYS A 169 11.22 -3.46 -2.28
N ARG A 170 11.59 -4.72 -2.02
CA ARG A 170 11.33 -5.81 -2.95
C ARG A 170 9.83 -6.04 -3.15
N THR A 171 9.02 -5.93 -2.08
CA THR A 171 7.56 -6.01 -2.20
C THR A 171 6.99 -4.91 -3.11
N GLY A 172 7.54 -3.70 -3.07
CA GLY A 172 7.18 -2.63 -4.00
C GLY A 172 7.56 -2.94 -5.43
N ALA A 173 8.79 -3.42 -5.65
CA ALA A 173 9.26 -3.81 -6.98
C ALA A 173 8.42 -4.96 -7.59
N PHE A 174 8.06 -5.97 -6.79
CA PHE A 174 7.19 -7.06 -7.25
C PHE A 174 5.76 -6.60 -7.53
N MET A 175 5.20 -5.71 -6.70
CA MET A 175 3.89 -5.11 -6.96
C MET A 175 3.90 -4.35 -8.28
N GLU A 176 4.88 -3.46 -8.47
CA GLU A 176 4.99 -2.63 -9.67
C GLU A 176 5.26 -3.48 -10.92
N ASN A 177 6.04 -4.55 -10.80
CA ASN A 177 6.22 -5.53 -11.87
C ASN A 177 4.89 -6.12 -12.36
N ILE A 178 3.96 -6.41 -11.44
CA ILE A 178 2.63 -6.93 -11.78
C ILE A 178 1.74 -5.81 -12.31
N VAL A 179 1.59 -4.71 -11.56
CA VAL A 179 0.65 -3.62 -11.86
C VAL A 179 1.02 -2.91 -13.16
N GLY A 180 2.28 -2.48 -13.32
CA GLY A 180 2.73 -1.81 -14.55
C GLY A 180 2.55 -2.69 -15.80
N SER A 181 2.71 -4.01 -15.67
CA SER A 181 2.48 -4.94 -16.80
C SER A 181 1.00 -5.19 -17.09
N LEU A 182 0.11 -4.94 -16.14
CA LEU A 182 -1.34 -5.04 -16.33
C LEU A 182 -1.95 -3.73 -16.82
N ASP A 183 -1.25 -2.59 -16.63
CA ASP A 183 -1.69 -1.30 -17.14
C ASP A 183 -1.61 -1.25 -18.67
N ASN A 184 -2.78 -1.23 -19.29
CA ASN A 184 -2.95 -1.15 -20.74
C ASN A 184 -3.32 0.26 -21.23
N SER A 185 -3.25 1.25 -20.34
CA SER A 185 -3.56 2.65 -20.64
C SER A 185 -2.67 3.17 -21.79
N PRO A 186 -3.17 4.13 -22.59
CA PRO A 186 -2.35 4.81 -23.59
C PRO A 186 -1.08 5.42 -22.97
N GLU A 187 -1.13 5.80 -21.70
CA GLU A 187 0.00 6.39 -20.99
C GLU A 187 1.06 5.36 -20.63
N ALA A 188 0.72 4.22 -20.03
CA ALA A 188 1.67 3.14 -19.77
C ALA A 188 2.34 2.65 -21.07
N LYS A 189 1.57 2.55 -22.16
CA LYS A 189 2.10 2.21 -23.49
C LYS A 189 3.05 3.28 -24.04
N ARG A 190 2.79 4.56 -23.80
CA ARG A 190 3.69 5.67 -24.21
C ARG A 190 4.96 5.69 -23.38
N ARG A 191 4.89 5.38 -22.09
CA ARG A 191 6.04 5.37 -21.17
C ARG A 191 6.89 4.09 -21.27
N GLY A 192 6.41 3.06 -21.97
CA GLY A 192 7.17 1.82 -22.23
C GLY A 192 7.22 0.86 -21.04
N HIS A 193 6.34 1.05 -20.05
CA HIS A 193 6.30 0.33 -18.76
C HIS A 193 5.79 -1.12 -18.88
N ILE A 194 6.41 -1.95 -19.70
CA ILE A 194 6.01 -3.36 -19.88
C ILE A 194 7.15 -4.25 -19.38
N SER A 195 6.96 -4.85 -18.20
CA SER A 195 7.93 -5.82 -17.70
C SER A 195 7.91 -7.11 -18.51
N LYS A 196 9.10 -7.64 -18.79
CA LYS A 196 9.28 -9.01 -19.32
C LYS A 196 9.23 -10.07 -18.22
N PHE A 197 9.08 -9.66 -16.96
CA PHE A 197 9.01 -10.51 -15.78
C PHE A 197 7.57 -10.78 -15.34
N VAL A 198 6.64 -10.80 -16.30
CA VAL A 198 5.27 -11.31 -16.16
C VAL A 198 4.99 -12.33 -17.27
N SER A 199 4.24 -13.39 -16.97
CA SER A 199 3.83 -14.40 -17.95
C SER A 199 2.47 -15.03 -17.59
N ASP A 200 2.00 -15.96 -18.41
CA ASP A 200 0.80 -16.78 -18.12
C ASP A 200 1.08 -17.93 -17.15
N ASN A 201 2.34 -18.14 -16.74
CA ASN A 201 2.66 -19.01 -15.63
C ASN A 201 2.40 -18.28 -14.30
N PRO A 202 1.44 -18.74 -13.46
CA PRO A 202 1.08 -18.05 -12.21
C PRO A 202 2.22 -17.98 -11.19
N GLN A 203 3.24 -18.84 -11.30
CA GLN A 203 4.39 -18.89 -10.40
C GLN A 203 5.55 -17.98 -10.85
N TYR A 204 5.50 -17.42 -12.06
CA TYR A 204 6.56 -16.58 -12.62
C TYR A 204 6.34 -15.12 -12.22
N PRO A 205 7.37 -14.40 -11.72
CA PRO A 205 8.79 -14.73 -11.78
C PRO A 205 9.37 -15.42 -10.53
N CYS A 206 8.55 -15.76 -9.54
CA CYS A 206 9.02 -16.34 -8.26
C CYS A 206 9.81 -17.64 -8.42
N THR A 207 9.64 -18.36 -9.54
CA THR A 207 10.43 -19.56 -9.87
C THR A 207 11.87 -19.27 -10.28
N ILE A 208 12.18 -18.08 -10.81
CA ILE A 208 13.49 -17.74 -11.38
C ILE A 208 14.31 -16.76 -10.53
N VAL A 209 13.68 -16.04 -9.60
CA VAL A 209 14.40 -15.13 -8.70
C VAL A 209 15.24 -15.90 -7.67
N LYS A 210 16.26 -15.22 -7.13
CA LYS A 210 17.09 -15.75 -6.03
C LYS A 210 16.20 -16.14 -4.84
N ASP A 211 16.60 -17.18 -4.14
CA ASP A 211 15.84 -17.75 -3.02
C ASP A 211 15.51 -16.73 -1.93
N GLU A 212 16.43 -15.80 -1.66
CA GLU A 212 16.24 -14.71 -0.69
C GLU A 212 15.11 -13.71 -1.07
N TYR A 213 14.72 -13.63 -2.35
CA TYR A 213 13.63 -12.77 -2.82
C TYR A 213 12.28 -13.47 -2.91
N LYS A 214 12.26 -14.81 -2.88
CA LYS A 214 11.05 -15.60 -3.17
C LYS A 214 9.93 -15.34 -2.16
N ASN A 215 10.27 -15.12 -0.89
CA ASN A 215 9.27 -14.81 0.12
C ASN A 215 8.48 -13.53 -0.23
N ASP A 216 9.21 -12.46 -0.60
CA ASP A 216 8.61 -11.17 -0.98
C ASP A 216 7.86 -11.28 -2.31
N CYS A 217 8.38 -12.09 -3.26
CA CYS A 217 7.70 -12.38 -4.52
C CYS A 217 6.34 -13.06 -4.28
N TYR A 218 6.33 -14.16 -3.52
CA TYR A 218 5.10 -14.89 -3.21
C TYR A 218 4.11 -14.06 -2.38
N PHE A 219 4.59 -13.09 -1.60
CA PHE A 219 3.73 -12.15 -0.87
C PHE A 219 2.97 -11.16 -1.79
N LEU A 220 3.36 -11.02 -3.06
CA LEU A 220 2.70 -10.15 -4.05
C LEU A 220 2.08 -10.91 -5.23
N GLN A 221 2.53 -12.13 -5.49
CA GLN A 221 2.21 -12.86 -6.71
C GLN A 221 0.72 -13.18 -6.91
N THR A 222 -0.08 -13.22 -5.84
CA THR A 222 -1.49 -13.61 -5.94
C THR A 222 -2.36 -12.63 -6.70
N ASP A 223 -1.94 -11.37 -6.85
CA ASP A 223 -2.64 -10.41 -7.73
C ASP A 223 -2.59 -10.92 -9.18
N ARG A 224 -1.41 -11.36 -9.65
CA ARG A 224 -1.27 -11.98 -10.98
C ARG A 224 -2.02 -13.31 -11.04
N MET A 225 -1.90 -14.17 -10.03
CA MET A 225 -2.63 -15.44 -9.99
C MET A 225 -4.14 -15.25 -10.09
N ALA A 226 -4.68 -14.21 -9.44
CA ALA A 226 -6.10 -13.88 -9.50
C ALA A 226 -6.53 -13.47 -10.92
N THR A 227 -5.73 -12.67 -11.63
CA THR A 227 -6.04 -12.30 -13.04
C THR A 227 -6.01 -13.50 -13.99
N LEU A 228 -5.21 -14.52 -13.70
CA LEU A 228 -5.08 -15.75 -14.51
C LEU A 228 -6.10 -16.82 -14.14
N SER A 229 -6.70 -16.73 -12.94
CA SER A 229 -7.55 -17.78 -12.40
C SER A 229 -8.93 -17.81 -13.04
N LYS A 230 -9.31 -18.97 -13.57
CA LYS A 230 -10.65 -19.22 -14.14
C LYS A 230 -11.68 -19.65 -13.10
N THR A 231 -11.26 -19.97 -11.89
CA THR A 231 -12.12 -20.42 -10.79
C THR A 231 -12.00 -19.50 -9.57
N GLY A 232 -11.66 -18.23 -9.81
CA GLY A 232 -11.47 -17.23 -8.75
C GLY A 232 -10.43 -17.66 -7.71
N PHE A 233 -10.72 -17.37 -6.44
CA PHE A 233 -9.80 -17.61 -5.32
C PHE A 233 -9.50 -19.09 -5.02
N GLU A 234 -10.35 -20.02 -5.44
CA GLU A 234 -10.03 -21.45 -5.37
C GLU A 234 -8.83 -21.79 -6.27
N GLY A 235 -8.75 -21.16 -7.45
CA GLY A 235 -7.60 -21.35 -8.35
C GLY A 235 -6.34 -20.70 -7.81
N VAL A 236 -6.45 -19.54 -7.15
CA VAL A 236 -5.33 -18.89 -6.46
C VAL A 236 -4.79 -19.77 -5.35
N ALA A 237 -5.65 -20.37 -4.53
CA ALA A 237 -5.25 -21.30 -3.48
C ALA A 237 -4.45 -22.50 -4.03
N ARG A 238 -4.93 -23.13 -5.12
CA ARG A 238 -4.22 -24.22 -5.79
C ARG A 238 -2.87 -23.81 -6.37
N GLU A 239 -2.69 -22.54 -6.76
CA GLU A 239 -1.39 -22.03 -7.17
C GLU A 239 -0.48 -21.77 -5.95
N CYS A 240 -1.01 -21.26 -4.84
CA CYS A 240 -0.24 -21.13 -3.62
C CYS A 240 0.25 -22.47 -3.06
N GLU A 241 -0.52 -23.56 -3.22
CA GLU A 241 -0.09 -24.93 -2.88
C GLU A 241 1.14 -25.40 -3.67
N LYS A 242 1.30 -24.92 -4.91
CA LYS A 242 2.45 -25.27 -5.77
C LYS A 242 3.71 -24.48 -5.42
N ALA A 243 3.58 -23.41 -4.64
CA ALA A 243 4.73 -22.71 -4.12
C ALA A 243 5.52 -23.63 -3.18
N PRO A 244 6.86 -23.56 -3.14
CA PRO A 244 7.65 -24.33 -2.20
C PRO A 244 7.16 -24.11 -0.75
N ASP A 245 7.10 -25.19 0.05
CA ASP A 245 6.48 -25.21 1.39
C ASP A 245 6.81 -23.98 2.27
N ARG A 246 8.10 -23.58 2.28
CA ARG A 246 8.59 -22.42 3.05
C ARG A 246 7.98 -21.07 2.66
N TYR A 247 7.35 -20.96 1.49
CA TYR A 247 6.74 -19.73 0.97
C TYR A 247 5.22 -19.78 0.90
N GLN A 248 4.60 -20.94 1.16
CA GLN A 248 3.15 -21.08 1.07
C GLN A 248 2.44 -20.14 2.04
N SER A 249 2.93 -20.00 3.28
CA SER A 249 2.39 -19.06 4.27
C SER A 249 2.32 -17.62 3.71
N SER A 250 3.38 -17.18 3.04
CA SER A 250 3.44 -15.84 2.42
C SER A 250 2.52 -15.72 1.21
N CYS A 251 2.40 -16.78 0.40
CA CYS A 251 1.44 -16.81 -0.70
C CYS A 251 -0.01 -16.74 -0.21
N PHE A 252 -0.37 -17.47 0.85
CA PHE A 252 -1.74 -17.41 1.40
C PHE A 252 -2.02 -16.10 2.13
N ALA A 253 -1.01 -15.47 2.75
CA ALA A 253 -1.14 -14.10 3.23
C ALA A 253 -1.36 -13.10 2.08
N SER A 254 -0.63 -13.26 0.97
CA SER A 254 -0.85 -12.50 -0.27
C SER A 254 -2.26 -12.70 -0.80
N MET A 255 -2.75 -13.94 -0.83
CA MET A 255 -4.11 -14.26 -1.26
C MET A 255 -5.13 -13.51 -0.42
N GLY A 256 -4.94 -13.47 0.90
CA GLY A 256 -5.70 -12.64 1.83
C GLY A 256 -5.70 -11.17 1.44
N ARG A 257 -4.52 -10.58 1.19
CA ARG A 257 -4.39 -9.19 0.74
C ARG A 257 -5.16 -8.94 -0.57
N THR A 258 -5.01 -9.80 -1.57
CA THR A 258 -5.75 -9.71 -2.84
C THR A 258 -7.26 -9.81 -2.63
N ILE A 259 -7.72 -10.70 -1.74
CA ILE A 259 -9.14 -10.81 -1.35
C ILE A 259 -9.61 -9.50 -0.70
N GLY A 260 -8.85 -8.97 0.25
CA GLY A 260 -9.17 -7.71 0.94
C GLY A 260 -9.37 -6.55 -0.02
N GLY A 261 -8.47 -6.41 -0.99
CA GLY A 261 -8.57 -5.38 -2.03
C GLY A 261 -9.77 -5.58 -2.96
N GLN A 262 -10.02 -6.79 -3.45
CA GLN A 262 -11.11 -7.07 -4.40
C GLN A 262 -12.51 -7.12 -3.75
N MET A 263 -12.57 -7.43 -2.45
CA MET A 263 -13.81 -7.57 -1.68
C MET A 263 -13.96 -6.47 -0.63
N ARG A 264 -13.35 -5.31 -0.87
CA ARG A 264 -13.44 -4.14 0.02
C ARG A 264 -14.90 -3.77 0.27
N GLY A 265 -15.25 -3.52 1.54
CA GLY A 265 -16.63 -3.26 1.95
C GLY A 265 -17.56 -4.47 1.94
N LYS A 266 -17.04 -5.69 1.71
CA LYS A 266 -17.80 -6.95 1.72
C LYS A 266 -17.14 -7.99 2.63
N PRO A 267 -17.04 -7.74 3.94
CA PRO A 267 -16.22 -8.57 4.85
C PRO A 267 -16.68 -10.04 4.90
N ALA A 268 -17.99 -10.30 4.87
CA ALA A 268 -18.50 -11.67 4.80
C ALA A 268 -18.07 -12.41 3.52
N GLU A 269 -17.97 -11.71 2.38
CA GLU A 269 -17.50 -12.30 1.12
C GLU A 269 -15.99 -12.53 1.15
N ALA A 270 -15.23 -11.59 1.71
CA ALA A 270 -13.79 -11.73 1.92
C ALA A 270 -13.47 -12.96 2.79
N ILE A 271 -14.12 -13.10 3.94
CA ILE A 271 -13.92 -14.24 4.87
C ILE A 271 -14.29 -15.57 4.19
N ARG A 272 -15.40 -15.62 3.43
CA ARG A 272 -15.78 -16.83 2.68
C ARG A 272 -14.72 -17.25 1.68
N ASN A 273 -14.07 -16.31 0.98
CA ASN A 273 -13.01 -16.66 0.03
C ASN A 273 -11.74 -17.21 0.70
N CYS A 274 -11.49 -16.88 1.97
CA CYS A 274 -10.41 -17.50 2.74
C CYS A 274 -10.65 -18.98 3.10
N GLN A 275 -11.85 -19.53 2.91
CA GLN A 275 -12.10 -20.96 3.11
C GLN A 275 -11.26 -21.85 2.19
N PHE A 276 -10.86 -21.36 1.01
CA PHE A 276 -10.00 -22.11 0.09
C PHE A 276 -8.58 -22.29 0.64
N ALA A 277 -8.17 -21.50 1.63
CA ALA A 277 -6.92 -21.70 2.36
C ALA A 277 -7.05 -22.75 3.50
N GLN A 278 -8.26 -23.10 3.96
CA GLN A 278 -8.48 -24.18 4.94
C GLN A 278 -8.07 -25.54 4.41
N ALA A 279 -8.36 -25.81 3.12
CA ALA A 279 -7.90 -27.01 2.43
C ALA A 279 -6.38 -27.23 2.59
N ASN A 280 -5.64 -26.15 2.91
CA ASN A 280 -4.18 -26.10 2.93
C ASN A 280 -3.56 -25.61 4.25
N LYS A 281 -4.29 -25.61 5.37
CA LYS A 281 -3.79 -25.18 6.72
C LYS A 281 -3.37 -23.71 6.86
N HIS A 282 -3.58 -22.85 5.86
CA HIS A 282 -3.12 -21.44 5.85
C HIS A 282 -4.27 -20.42 5.96
N ARG A 283 -5.41 -20.84 6.52
CA ARG A 283 -6.61 -19.98 6.63
C ARG A 283 -6.35 -18.71 7.43
N ILE A 284 -5.66 -18.82 8.57
CA ILE A 284 -5.36 -17.68 9.44
C ILE A 284 -4.53 -16.65 8.65
N GLN A 285 -3.51 -17.08 7.90
CA GLN A 285 -2.68 -16.21 7.07
C GLN A 285 -3.53 -15.44 6.05
N CYS A 286 -4.50 -16.10 5.40
CA CYS A 286 -5.45 -15.44 4.50
C CYS A 286 -6.30 -14.39 5.23
N ILE A 287 -6.86 -14.73 6.39
CA ILE A 287 -7.65 -13.79 7.19
C ILE A 287 -6.84 -12.58 7.62
N LEU A 288 -5.59 -12.78 8.06
CA LEU A 288 -4.71 -11.69 8.45
C LEU A 288 -4.33 -10.81 7.26
N GLY A 289 -4.05 -11.40 6.09
CA GLY A 289 -3.82 -10.64 4.87
C GLY A 289 -5.03 -9.77 4.49
N ALA A 290 -6.24 -10.34 4.55
CA ALA A 290 -7.48 -9.62 4.24
C ALA A 290 -7.81 -8.54 5.27
N GLY A 291 -7.66 -8.86 6.57
CA GLY A 291 -7.92 -7.93 7.67
C GLY A 291 -6.96 -6.74 7.67
N GLN A 292 -5.67 -6.96 7.35
CA GLN A 292 -4.71 -5.86 7.22
C GLN A 292 -5.11 -4.88 6.11
N ASP A 293 -5.74 -5.34 5.03
CA ASP A 293 -6.16 -4.47 3.92
C ASP A 293 -7.32 -3.53 4.29
N THR A 294 -8.01 -3.77 5.41
CA THR A 294 -9.18 -2.97 5.79
C THR A 294 -8.82 -1.65 6.50
N PHE A 295 -7.59 -1.50 7.00
CA PHE A 295 -7.23 -0.40 7.90
C PHE A 295 -5.92 0.30 7.49
N TRP A 296 -5.93 0.99 6.35
CA TRP A 296 -4.77 1.73 5.82
C TRP A 296 -4.70 3.20 6.22
N ASP A 297 -5.86 3.77 6.53
CA ASP A 297 -6.03 5.13 7.03
C ASP A 297 -7.21 5.16 8.02
N LYS A 298 -7.47 6.31 8.66
CA LYS A 298 -8.52 6.41 9.69
C LYS A 298 -9.92 6.00 9.22
N HIS A 299 -10.23 6.10 7.93
CA HIS A 299 -11.56 5.80 7.42
C HIS A 299 -11.80 4.28 7.36
N GLY A 300 -10.74 3.48 7.52
CA GLY A 300 -10.79 2.02 7.57
C GLY A 300 -11.21 1.43 8.93
N GLU A 301 -11.35 2.23 9.99
CA GLU A 301 -11.70 1.74 11.34
C GLU A 301 -12.96 0.86 11.32
N ASP A 302 -14.03 1.33 10.67
CA ASP A 302 -15.32 0.64 10.63
C ASP A 302 -15.22 -0.67 9.86
N LEU A 303 -14.54 -0.64 8.71
CA LEU A 303 -14.31 -1.82 7.87
C LEU A 303 -13.52 -2.89 8.62
N ALA A 304 -12.50 -2.48 9.39
CA ALA A 304 -11.65 -3.36 10.17
C ALA A 304 -12.40 -4.03 11.32
N LEU A 305 -13.17 -3.24 12.07
CA LEU A 305 -13.99 -3.74 13.17
C LEU A 305 -15.08 -4.70 12.66
N GLU A 306 -15.77 -4.35 11.57
CA GLU A 306 -16.79 -5.21 10.95
C GLU A 306 -16.17 -6.52 10.47
N PHE A 307 -15.01 -6.46 9.81
CA PHE A 307 -14.31 -7.64 9.34
C PHE A 307 -13.95 -8.58 10.49
N CYS A 308 -13.22 -8.12 11.51
CA CYS A 308 -12.81 -8.99 12.63
C CYS A 308 -14.00 -9.49 13.45
N ALA A 309 -15.10 -8.73 13.55
CA ALA A 309 -16.32 -9.18 14.23
C ALA A 309 -16.93 -10.43 13.57
N LEU A 310 -16.81 -10.57 12.25
CA LEU A 310 -17.34 -11.69 11.47
C LEU A 310 -16.39 -12.89 11.40
N VAL A 311 -15.12 -12.75 11.79
CA VAL A 311 -14.18 -13.88 11.84
C VAL A 311 -14.60 -14.85 12.97
N PRO A 312 -14.70 -16.17 12.70
CA PRO A 312 -14.99 -17.17 13.74
C PRO A 312 -13.85 -17.32 14.74
N ALA A 313 -14.19 -17.62 16.00
CA ALA A 313 -13.25 -17.60 17.11
C ALA A 313 -12.06 -18.57 16.94
N ASP A 314 -12.33 -19.78 16.43
CA ASP A 314 -11.36 -20.85 16.15
C ASP A 314 -10.60 -20.66 14.83
N GLU A 315 -10.84 -19.54 14.14
CA GLU A 315 -10.37 -19.32 12.78
C GLU A 315 -9.59 -18.01 12.58
N GLY A 316 -8.99 -17.49 13.66
CA GLY A 316 -8.08 -16.33 13.66
C GLY A 316 -8.72 -15.02 14.12
N LYS A 317 -9.82 -15.06 14.90
CA LYS A 317 -10.48 -13.84 15.40
C LYS A 317 -9.58 -13.01 16.32
N GLU A 318 -8.89 -13.67 17.24
CA GLU A 318 -7.93 -13.02 18.15
C GLU A 318 -6.79 -12.37 17.35
N ASP A 319 -6.15 -13.13 16.45
CA ASP A 319 -5.09 -12.62 15.58
C ASP A 319 -5.56 -11.43 14.71
N CYS A 320 -6.82 -11.44 14.27
CA CYS A 320 -7.43 -10.33 13.52
C CYS A 320 -7.51 -9.07 14.38
N TYR A 321 -8.02 -9.18 15.61
CA TYR A 321 -8.11 -8.03 16.52
C TYR A 321 -6.73 -7.49 16.89
N ASP A 322 -5.76 -8.36 17.20
CA ASP A 322 -4.38 -7.97 17.48
C ASP A 322 -3.75 -7.21 16.30
N THR A 323 -4.03 -7.67 15.09
CA THR A 323 -3.56 -7.04 13.85
C THR A 323 -4.14 -5.63 13.69
N ILE A 324 -5.44 -5.43 13.84
CA ILE A 324 -6.07 -4.10 13.68
C ILE A 324 -5.73 -3.16 14.84
N ILE A 325 -5.45 -3.70 16.03
CA ILE A 325 -4.93 -2.93 17.17
C ILE A 325 -3.52 -2.45 16.88
N GLY A 326 -2.62 -3.32 16.43
CA GLY A 326 -1.27 -2.94 16.01
C GLY A 326 -1.30 -1.87 14.92
N ARG A 327 -2.23 -2.01 13.97
CA ARG A 327 -2.46 -1.06 12.88
C ARG A 327 -2.99 0.29 13.38
N SER A 328 -3.96 0.30 14.29
CA SER A 328 -4.52 1.53 14.86
C SER A 328 -3.43 2.40 15.48
N ARG A 329 -2.52 1.81 16.28
CA ARG A 329 -1.39 2.51 16.91
C ARG A 329 -0.41 3.11 15.90
N ALA A 330 -0.36 2.56 14.68
CA ALA A 330 0.54 3.05 13.64
C ALA A 330 -0.06 4.21 12.84
N ILE A 331 -1.39 4.33 12.78
CA ILE A 331 -2.08 5.24 11.86
C ILE A 331 -2.87 6.33 12.60
N LEU A 332 -3.54 5.96 13.69
CA LEU A 332 -4.37 6.87 14.46
C LEU A 332 -3.51 7.81 15.30
N THR A 333 -4.06 9.01 15.56
CA THR A 333 -3.45 9.94 16.49
C THR A 333 -3.68 9.48 17.94
N PRO A 334 -2.87 9.95 18.91
CA PRO A 334 -3.13 9.69 20.33
C PRO A 334 -4.51 10.18 20.80
N GLU A 335 -5.12 11.16 20.12
CA GLU A 335 -6.47 11.66 20.42
C GLU A 335 -7.56 10.72 19.87
N ASP A 336 -7.33 10.11 18.70
CA ASP A 336 -8.29 9.19 18.06
C ASP A 336 -8.23 7.76 18.64
N GLN A 337 -7.05 7.34 19.12
CA GLN A 337 -6.80 5.99 19.61
C GLN A 337 -7.78 5.53 20.71
N PRO A 338 -8.10 6.32 21.75
CA PRO A 338 -9.07 5.90 22.77
C PRO A 338 -10.47 5.68 22.23
N HIS A 339 -10.89 6.48 21.25
CA HIS A 339 -12.19 6.32 20.60
C HIS A 339 -12.25 4.97 19.86
N PHE A 340 -11.25 4.66 19.04
CA PHE A 340 -11.15 3.36 18.36
C PHE A 340 -11.14 2.20 19.38
N CYS A 341 -10.28 2.27 20.40
CA CYS A 341 -10.17 1.20 21.39
C CYS A 341 -11.47 0.93 22.15
N SER A 342 -12.30 1.95 22.41
CA SER A 342 -13.60 1.80 23.10
C SER A 342 -14.63 1.00 22.30
N ARG A 343 -14.44 0.88 20.98
CA ARG A 343 -15.35 0.19 20.06
C ARG A 343 -15.02 -1.30 19.90
N LEU A 344 -13.87 -1.74 20.40
CA LEU A 344 -13.47 -3.14 20.40
C LEU A 344 -14.30 -3.96 21.39
N PRO A 345 -14.43 -5.29 21.20
CA PRO A 345 -14.94 -6.17 22.25
C PRO A 345 -14.13 -6.02 23.55
N THR A 346 -14.82 -6.14 24.69
CA THR A 346 -14.30 -5.80 26.03
C THR A 346 -12.95 -6.45 26.34
N GLU A 347 -12.76 -7.69 25.91
CA GLU A 347 -11.54 -8.46 26.11
C GLU A 347 -10.30 -7.84 25.43
N TYR A 348 -10.46 -7.07 24.34
CA TYR A 348 -9.35 -6.44 23.61
C TYR A 348 -9.11 -4.97 23.99
N GLN A 349 -10.08 -4.32 24.64
CA GLN A 349 -10.02 -2.88 24.94
C GLN A 349 -8.80 -2.53 25.79
N SER A 350 -8.53 -3.33 26.83
CA SER A 350 -7.40 -3.09 27.73
C SER A 350 -6.09 -3.15 26.98
N ALA A 351 -5.88 -4.19 26.16
CA ALA A 351 -4.69 -4.34 25.34
C ALA A 351 -4.50 -3.15 24.38
N CYS A 352 -5.57 -2.71 23.71
CA CYS A 352 -5.54 -1.57 22.80
C CYS A 352 -5.06 -0.28 23.48
N MET A 353 -5.46 -0.05 24.74
CA MET A 353 -5.15 1.16 25.50
C MET A 353 -3.72 1.23 26.07
N VAL A 354 -2.99 0.12 26.21
CA VAL A 354 -1.63 0.10 26.84
C VAL A 354 -0.54 0.71 25.94
N SER A 355 -0.89 1.43 24.86
CA SER A 355 0.11 1.95 23.91
C SER A 355 -0.32 3.23 23.20
N ALA A 356 -1.31 3.95 23.75
CA ALA A 356 -1.71 5.28 23.26
C ALA A 356 -0.73 6.36 23.74
#